data_AF-A0A9P6FPE9-F1
#
_entry.id   AF-A0A9P6FPE9-F1
#
_cell.length_a   1.000
_cell.length_b   1.000
_cell.length_c   1.000
_cell.angle_alpha   90.00
_cell.angle_beta   90.00
_cell.angle_gamma   90.00
#
_symmetry.space_group_name_H-M   'P 1'
#
loop_
_entity.id
_entity.type
_entity.pdbx_description
1 polymer ?
#
loop_
_entity_poly.entity_id
_entity_poly.type
_entity_poly.pdbx_seq_one_letter_code
_entity_poly.pdbx_strand_id
1 'polypeptide(L)'
;FEVVITPNGANGGLVAEEIKISWLVNEKTATLDDLWAIIFQKWSFCSDYKQSDLKMVLKNKESRPTAPIPLSSNEDVRRSLRDAIQLKNNKLSIGLEIAPKSFAKWSFKDVCRSFGFSSVDEPGIDVLPPFDDIQQTQLDPYQTEILDDLIKDILMKKEVLELNSANEATKSHMVFSYLAAATYVFKKDLYLASQQHLTGSRGKGSTDFSVISRRDKYLTLGVTEVKKENFNQGYAQNILQLETTMKSRKRRREMDDVDGGEEEPLKTFGIVTDSERWAFLECKLHTSGKMGYRASMLPDKINYDKCNEEDIKSIFRKI
;
A
#
# COMPACT_ATOMS: atom_id res chain seq x y z
N PHE A 1 6.02 -37.77 -7.07
CA PHE A 1 6.82 -36.61 -6.66
C PHE A 1 6.48 -36.23 -5.23
N GLU A 2 7.48 -35.81 -4.44
CA GLU A 2 7.26 -35.11 -3.17
C GLU A 2 7.10 -33.61 -3.48
N VAL A 3 5.90 -33.08 -3.29
CA VAL A 3 5.63 -31.64 -3.42
C VAL A 3 5.86 -31.02 -2.04
N VAL A 4 6.82 -30.10 -1.95
CA VAL A 4 7.14 -29.38 -0.71
C VAL A 4 6.69 -27.94 -0.85
N ILE A 5 5.69 -27.57 -0.08
CA ILE A 5 5.07 -26.26 -0.13
C ILE A 5 5.67 -25.41 0.99
N THR A 6 6.15 -24.24 0.62
CA THR A 6 6.46 -23.17 1.56
C THR A 6 5.41 -22.07 1.36
N PRO A 7 4.47 -21.89 2.29
CA PRO A 7 3.61 -20.73 2.29
C PRO A 7 4.48 -19.48 2.44
N ASN A 8 4.63 -18.71 1.37
CA ASN A 8 5.23 -17.40 1.48
C ASN A 8 4.08 -16.43 1.78
N GLY A 9 3.75 -16.30 3.07
CA GLY A 9 3.20 -15.02 3.53
C GLY A 9 4.17 -13.94 3.05
N ALA A 10 3.68 -12.85 2.50
CA ALA A 10 4.53 -11.86 1.82
C ALA A 10 5.41 -11.03 2.78
N ASN A 11 5.77 -11.61 3.92
CA ASN A 11 6.82 -11.25 4.87
C ASN A 11 7.30 -12.57 5.51
N GLY A 12 8.61 -12.74 5.70
CA GLY A 12 9.21 -13.83 6.48
C GLY A 12 8.89 -13.79 7.98
N GLY A 13 7.61 -13.68 8.33
CA GLY A 13 7.09 -13.53 9.69
C GLY A 13 5.90 -14.47 9.89
N LEU A 14 6.25 -15.76 9.96
CA LEU A 14 5.52 -16.96 10.41
C LEU A 14 5.97 -18.06 9.46
N VAL A 15 6.97 -18.81 9.89
CA VAL A 15 7.36 -20.06 9.23
C VAL A 15 6.17 -21.00 9.40
N ALA A 16 5.19 -20.92 8.50
CA ALA A 16 4.22 -21.98 8.35
C ALA A 16 5.03 -23.24 8.03
N GLU A 17 4.80 -24.32 8.78
CA GLU A 17 5.51 -25.59 8.59
C GLU A 17 5.52 -25.99 7.11
N GLU A 18 6.68 -26.44 6.61
CA GLU A 18 6.78 -26.96 5.24
C GLU A 18 5.77 -28.10 5.08
N ILE A 19 4.81 -27.95 4.15
CA ILE A 19 3.80 -28.98 3.90
C ILE A 19 4.35 -29.91 2.83
N LYS A 20 4.42 -31.21 3.15
CA LYS A 20 4.88 -32.24 2.23
C LYS A 20 3.71 -33.06 1.74
N ILE A 21 3.55 -33.16 0.42
CA ILE A 21 2.48 -33.91 -0.23
C ILE A 21 3.08 -34.92 -1.21
N SER A 22 2.65 -36.17 -1.11
CA SER A 22 2.94 -37.17 -2.13
C SER A 22 1.98 -37.00 -3.30
N TRP A 23 2.51 -36.65 -4.47
CA TRP A 23 1.76 -36.50 -5.71
C TRP A 23 2.12 -37.60 -6.71
N LEU A 24 1.18 -38.52 -6.95
CA LEU A 24 1.28 -39.52 -8.00
C LEU A 24 0.66 -38.95 -9.28
N VAL A 25 1.48 -38.74 -10.29
CA VAL A 25 1.07 -38.10 -11.55
C VAL A 25 1.92 -38.58 -12.72
N ASN A 26 1.35 -38.53 -13.92
CA ASN A 26 2.05 -38.74 -15.18
C ASN A 26 2.54 -37.38 -15.73
N GLU A 27 3.83 -37.26 -16.02
CA GLU A 27 4.49 -36.02 -16.46
C GLU A 27 3.99 -35.49 -17.81
N LYS A 28 3.33 -36.33 -18.61
CA LYS A 28 2.76 -35.95 -19.92
C LYS A 28 1.35 -35.40 -19.81
N THR A 29 0.58 -35.82 -18.80
CA THR A 29 -0.83 -35.46 -18.67
C THR A 29 -1.12 -34.54 -17.48
N ALA A 30 -0.16 -34.37 -16.56
CA ALA A 30 -0.27 -33.49 -15.39
C ALA A 30 -0.86 -32.11 -15.75
N THR A 31 -1.76 -31.61 -14.91
CA THR A 31 -2.35 -30.27 -15.05
C THR A 31 -2.04 -29.40 -13.85
N LEU A 32 -2.14 -28.09 -14.06
CA LEU A 32 -2.04 -27.09 -12.99
C LEU A 32 -3.20 -27.22 -12.01
N ASP A 33 -4.40 -27.56 -12.48
CA ASP A 33 -5.58 -27.75 -11.65
C ASP A 33 -5.45 -28.98 -10.73
N ASP A 34 -4.87 -30.10 -11.23
CA ASP A 34 -4.58 -31.27 -10.39
C ASP A 34 -3.61 -30.91 -9.25
N LEU A 35 -2.58 -30.11 -9.57
CA LEU A 35 -1.59 -29.65 -8.58
C LEU A 35 -2.24 -28.72 -7.55
N TRP A 36 -3.11 -27.80 -7.95
CA TRP A 36 -3.89 -26.99 -7.01
C TRP A 36 -4.80 -27.85 -6.13
N ALA A 37 -5.52 -28.81 -6.71
CA ALA A 37 -6.44 -29.66 -5.97
C ALA A 37 -5.74 -30.42 -4.83
N ILE A 38 -4.56 -31.02 -5.10
CA ILE A 38 -3.82 -31.73 -4.05
C ILE A 38 -3.29 -30.79 -2.95
N ILE A 39 -2.89 -29.56 -3.33
CA ILE A 39 -2.41 -28.54 -2.39
C ILE A 39 -3.55 -28.11 -1.47
N PHE A 40 -4.69 -27.72 -2.04
CA PHE A 40 -5.85 -27.26 -1.28
C PHE A 40 -6.49 -28.36 -0.43
N GLN A 41 -6.41 -29.63 -0.85
CA GLN A 41 -6.90 -30.76 -0.04
C GLN A 41 -6.10 -30.94 1.26
N LYS A 42 -4.78 -30.69 1.22
CA LYS A 42 -3.88 -30.93 2.36
C LYS A 42 -3.56 -29.68 3.16
N TRP A 43 -3.75 -28.50 2.58
CA TRP A 43 -3.44 -27.23 3.23
C TRP A 43 -4.65 -26.70 4.01
N SER A 44 -4.77 -27.13 5.27
CA SER A 44 -5.87 -26.79 6.20
C SER A 44 -5.90 -25.34 6.68
N PHE A 45 -4.88 -24.53 6.37
CA PHE A 45 -4.79 -23.12 6.74
C PHE A 45 -5.59 -22.18 5.79
N CYS A 46 -6.21 -22.73 4.74
CA CYS A 46 -6.73 -21.97 3.61
C CYS A 46 -8.23 -21.58 3.70
N SER A 47 -8.80 -21.42 4.90
CA SER A 47 -10.18 -20.90 5.01
C SER A 47 -10.30 -19.46 4.48
N ASP A 48 -9.19 -18.72 4.45
CA ASP A 48 -9.17 -17.28 4.20
C ASP A 48 -8.71 -16.91 2.78
N TYR A 49 -8.21 -17.86 1.98
CA TYR A 49 -7.67 -17.61 0.64
C TYR A 49 -8.28 -18.54 -0.42
N LYS A 50 -8.66 -17.99 -1.56
CA LYS A 50 -9.06 -18.76 -2.74
C LYS A 50 -7.85 -18.97 -3.65
N GLN A 51 -7.92 -19.96 -4.56
CA GLN A 51 -6.90 -20.17 -5.58
C GLN A 51 -6.56 -18.89 -6.37
N SER A 52 -7.56 -18.04 -6.64
CA SER A 52 -7.38 -16.75 -7.30
C SER A 52 -6.51 -15.75 -6.55
N ASP A 53 -6.35 -15.93 -5.24
CA ASP A 53 -5.58 -15.05 -4.37
C ASP A 53 -4.11 -15.49 -4.30
N LEU A 54 -3.73 -16.57 -4.97
CA LEU A 54 -2.42 -17.19 -4.88
C LEU A 54 -1.75 -17.30 -6.26
N LYS A 55 -0.43 -17.19 -6.26
CA LYS A 55 0.47 -17.52 -7.35
C LYS A 55 1.35 -18.67 -6.92
N MET A 56 1.44 -19.67 -7.79
CA MET A 56 2.33 -20.79 -7.58
C MET A 56 3.66 -20.50 -8.26
N VAL A 57 4.76 -20.63 -7.51
CA VAL A 57 6.12 -20.45 -8.03
C VAL A 57 6.97 -21.66 -7.70
N LEU A 58 7.82 -22.07 -8.63
CA LEU A 58 8.83 -23.09 -8.37
C LEU A 58 10.03 -22.46 -7.67
N LYS A 59 10.44 -23.06 -6.54
CA LYS A 59 11.64 -22.70 -5.79
C LYS A 59 12.74 -23.71 -6.14
N ASN A 60 13.83 -23.26 -6.75
CA ASN A 60 14.95 -24.16 -7.02
C ASN A 60 15.91 -24.14 -5.82
N LYS A 61 16.13 -25.29 -5.14
CA LYS A 61 17.04 -25.35 -3.98
C LYS A 61 18.53 -25.36 -4.36
N GLU A 62 18.89 -25.56 -5.64
CA GLU A 62 20.26 -25.97 -6.00
C GLU A 62 21.05 -25.08 -6.99
N SER A 63 20.58 -23.88 -7.39
CA SER A 63 21.43 -23.02 -8.25
C SER A 63 21.08 -21.53 -8.23
N ARG A 64 21.89 -20.74 -7.48
CA ARG A 64 21.95 -19.25 -7.45
C ARG A 64 20.59 -18.54 -7.22
N PRO A 65 20.56 -17.24 -6.86
CA PRO A 65 19.30 -16.52 -6.71
C PRO A 65 18.71 -16.22 -8.10
N THR A 66 18.20 -17.25 -8.77
CA THR A 66 17.34 -17.07 -9.94
C THR A 66 15.93 -16.76 -9.44
N ALA A 67 15.26 -15.82 -10.11
CA ALA A 67 13.91 -15.41 -9.75
C ALA A 67 12.96 -16.63 -9.68
N PRO A 68 11.97 -16.65 -8.77
CA PRO A 68 10.99 -17.73 -8.72
C PRO A 68 10.33 -17.93 -10.08
N ILE A 69 10.20 -19.17 -10.54
CA ILE A 69 9.61 -19.48 -11.85
C ILE A 69 8.09 -19.63 -11.67
N PRO A 70 7.24 -18.77 -12.27
CA PRO A 70 5.80 -18.91 -12.14
C PRO A 70 5.30 -20.19 -12.79
N LEU A 71 4.43 -20.93 -12.10
CA LEU A 71 3.67 -22.05 -12.65
C LEU A 71 2.28 -21.52 -13.04
N SER A 72 2.15 -21.12 -14.31
CA SER A 72 0.96 -20.41 -14.81
C SER A 72 0.12 -21.22 -15.81
N SER A 73 0.65 -22.35 -16.27
CA SER A 73 0.02 -23.21 -17.27
C SER A 73 0.30 -24.69 -17.03
N ASN A 74 -0.49 -25.56 -17.66
CA ASN A 74 -0.23 -27.01 -17.68
C ASN A 74 1.17 -27.34 -18.23
N GLU A 75 1.66 -26.57 -19.19
CA GLU A 75 2.98 -26.81 -19.78
C GLU A 75 4.11 -26.47 -18.80
N ASP A 76 3.96 -25.42 -17.98
CA ASP A 76 4.95 -25.08 -16.95
C ASP A 76 5.09 -26.21 -15.92
N VAL A 77 3.96 -26.80 -15.51
CA VAL A 77 3.92 -27.94 -14.59
C VAL A 77 4.61 -29.16 -15.22
N ARG A 78 4.22 -29.53 -16.44
CA ARG A 78 4.80 -30.69 -17.14
C ARG A 78 6.29 -30.51 -17.39
N ARG A 79 6.74 -29.32 -17.78
CA ARG A 79 8.16 -28.99 -17.92
C ARG A 79 8.91 -29.20 -16.62
N SER A 80 8.40 -28.64 -15.52
CA SER A 80 9.01 -28.76 -14.20
C SER A 80 9.12 -30.22 -13.74
N LEU A 81 8.11 -31.06 -14.02
CA LEU A 81 8.15 -32.49 -13.73
C LEU A 81 9.20 -33.23 -14.59
N ARG A 82 9.30 -32.90 -15.88
CA ARG A 82 10.32 -33.49 -16.76
C ARG A 82 11.73 -33.10 -16.34
N ASP A 83 11.95 -31.83 -15.97
CA ASP A 83 13.24 -31.35 -15.48
C ASP A 83 13.64 -32.08 -14.20
N ALA A 84 12.69 -32.26 -13.27
CA ALA A 84 12.89 -33.01 -12.04
C ALA A 84 13.27 -34.49 -12.32
N ILE A 85 12.59 -35.16 -13.27
CA ILE A 85 12.94 -36.53 -13.71
C ILE A 85 14.36 -36.58 -14.27
N GLN A 86 14.72 -35.65 -15.16
CA GLN A 86 16.06 -35.60 -15.77
C GLN A 86 17.16 -35.42 -14.73
N LEU A 87 16.91 -34.58 -13.73
CA LEU A 87 17.81 -34.35 -12.61
C LEU A 87 17.80 -35.47 -11.56
N LYS A 88 17.03 -36.55 -11.78
CA LYS A 88 16.78 -37.63 -10.81
C LYS A 88 16.29 -37.11 -9.45
N ASN A 89 15.63 -35.96 -9.48
CA ASN A 89 15.05 -35.32 -8.32
C ASN A 89 13.55 -35.61 -8.29
N ASN A 90 13.09 -36.32 -7.27
CA ASN A 90 11.67 -36.62 -7.11
C ASN A 90 10.92 -35.52 -6.33
N LYS A 91 11.58 -34.40 -6.00
CA LYS A 91 11.06 -33.31 -5.19
C LYS A 91 10.76 -32.06 -6.03
N LEU A 92 9.55 -31.53 -5.85
CA LEU A 92 9.10 -30.25 -6.41
C LEU A 92 8.91 -29.26 -5.26
N SER A 93 9.76 -28.23 -5.16
CA SER A 93 9.63 -27.21 -4.11
C SER A 93 8.79 -26.04 -4.64
N ILE A 94 7.66 -25.77 -4.01
CA ILE A 94 6.68 -24.78 -4.44
C ILE A 94 6.56 -23.67 -3.40
N GLY A 95 6.65 -22.42 -3.86
CA GLY A 95 6.18 -21.26 -3.12
C GLY A 95 4.74 -20.95 -3.49
N LEU A 96 3.92 -20.66 -2.48
CA LEU A 96 2.61 -20.04 -2.68
C LEU A 96 2.75 -18.58 -2.27
N GLU A 97 2.67 -17.68 -3.25
CA GLU A 97 2.73 -16.25 -3.06
C GLU A 97 1.32 -15.67 -3.14
N ILE A 98 0.92 -14.81 -2.22
CA ILE A 98 -0.37 -14.14 -2.33
C ILE A 98 -0.29 -13.13 -3.50
N ALA A 99 -1.14 -13.31 -4.51
CA ALA A 99 -1.30 -12.34 -5.57
C ALA A 99 -1.74 -11.00 -4.95
N PRO A 100 -1.01 -9.89 -5.14
CA PRO A 100 -1.41 -8.63 -4.53
C PRO A 100 -2.79 -8.22 -5.04
N LYS A 101 -3.78 -8.23 -4.14
CA LYS A 101 -5.14 -7.74 -4.39
C LYS A 101 -5.07 -6.26 -4.77
N SER A 102 -5.97 -5.76 -5.60
CA SER A 102 -6.06 -4.31 -5.78
C SER A 102 -6.35 -3.64 -4.43
N PHE A 103 -5.69 -2.52 -4.11
CA PHE A 103 -5.98 -1.76 -2.89
C PHE A 103 -7.46 -1.44 -2.76
N ALA A 104 -8.11 -1.06 -3.87
CA ALA A 104 -9.55 -0.74 -3.91
C ALA A 104 -10.47 -1.91 -3.51
N LYS A 105 -9.98 -3.15 -3.55
CA LYS A 105 -10.75 -4.34 -3.13
C LYS A 105 -10.62 -4.64 -1.65
N TRP A 106 -9.79 -3.92 -0.89
CA TRP A 106 -9.72 -4.07 0.56
C TRP A 106 -10.82 -3.25 1.22
N SER A 107 -11.57 -3.89 2.12
CA SER A 107 -12.43 -3.16 3.03
C SER A 107 -11.62 -2.68 4.24
N PHE A 108 -12.06 -1.62 4.89
CA PHE A 108 -11.41 -1.14 6.11
C PHE A 108 -11.45 -2.17 7.23
N LYS A 109 -12.56 -2.89 7.34
CA LYS A 109 -12.73 -4.06 8.23
C LYS A 109 -11.63 -5.10 8.04
N ASP A 110 -11.34 -5.48 6.80
CA ASP A 110 -10.29 -6.46 6.49
C ASP A 110 -8.91 -5.95 6.91
N VAL A 111 -8.64 -4.66 6.67
CA VAL A 111 -7.40 -4.00 7.10
C VAL A 111 -7.31 -3.97 8.63
N CYS A 112 -8.34 -3.53 9.34
CA CYS A 112 -8.36 -3.50 10.80
C CYS A 112 -8.09 -4.88 11.42
N ARG A 113 -8.71 -5.94 10.90
CA ARG A 113 -8.45 -7.31 11.36
C ARG A 113 -7.03 -7.74 11.06
N SER A 114 -6.57 -7.50 9.83
CA SER A 114 -5.25 -7.95 9.40
C SER A 114 -4.10 -7.24 10.12
N PHE A 115 -4.30 -5.99 10.56
CA PHE A 115 -3.30 -5.21 11.27
C PHE A 115 -3.51 -5.24 12.79
N GLY A 116 -4.58 -5.89 13.27
CA GLY A 116 -4.91 -5.98 14.69
C GLY A 116 -5.38 -4.65 15.31
N PHE A 117 -5.94 -3.75 14.51
CA PHE A 117 -6.52 -2.50 14.99
C PHE A 117 -7.87 -2.71 15.66
N SER A 118 -8.71 -3.58 15.09
CA SER A 118 -10.03 -3.88 15.64
C SER A 118 -10.61 -5.15 15.01
N SER A 119 -11.50 -5.82 15.74
CA SER A 119 -12.27 -6.99 15.27
C SER A 119 -13.72 -6.66 14.92
N VAL A 120 -14.20 -5.43 15.23
CA VAL A 120 -15.59 -5.01 15.00
C VAL A 120 -15.95 -5.04 13.51
N ASP A 121 -17.25 -5.18 13.22
CA ASP A 121 -17.71 -5.36 11.86
C ASP A 121 -17.71 -4.06 11.03
N GLU A 122 -17.91 -2.90 11.66
CA GLU A 122 -17.91 -1.58 11.02
C GLU A 122 -16.99 -0.61 11.76
N PRO A 123 -15.65 -0.76 11.63
CA PRO A 123 -14.72 0.13 12.30
C PRO A 123 -14.75 1.54 11.68
N GLY A 124 -14.67 2.56 12.54
CA GLY A 124 -14.33 3.93 12.16
C GLY A 124 -12.83 4.19 12.27
N ILE A 125 -12.37 5.34 11.78
CA ILE A 125 -10.93 5.70 11.80
C ILE A 125 -10.39 5.85 13.23
N ASP A 126 -11.26 6.05 14.22
CA ASP A 126 -11.01 6.16 15.65
C ASP A 126 -10.48 4.87 16.31
N VAL A 127 -10.52 3.74 15.60
CA VAL A 127 -9.81 2.52 16.03
C VAL A 127 -8.29 2.68 15.98
N LEU A 128 -7.79 3.67 15.23
CA LEU A 128 -6.38 4.03 15.23
C LEU A 128 -6.11 5.04 16.36
N PRO A 129 -4.94 4.98 17.03
CA PRO A 129 -4.52 6.02 17.95
C PRO A 129 -4.59 7.41 17.31
N PRO A 130 -4.94 8.45 18.07
CA PRO A 130 -5.09 9.79 17.52
C PRO A 130 -3.76 10.34 17.04
N PHE A 131 -3.80 11.08 15.93
CA PHE A 131 -2.67 11.84 15.40
C PHE A 131 -2.78 13.30 15.85
N ASP A 132 -2.51 13.55 17.13
CA ASP A 132 -2.68 14.88 17.75
C ASP A 132 -1.52 15.85 17.47
N ASP A 133 -0.37 15.32 17.03
CA ASP A 133 0.84 16.11 16.78
C ASP A 133 0.90 16.69 15.35
N ILE A 134 -0.24 16.95 14.70
CA ILE A 134 -0.28 17.61 13.39
C ILE A 134 0.13 19.08 13.59
N GLN A 135 1.43 19.33 13.46
CA GLN A 135 1.99 20.65 13.68
C GLN A 135 1.51 21.62 12.60
N GLN A 136 1.06 22.79 13.05
CA GLN A 136 0.84 23.90 12.14
C GLN A 136 2.18 24.58 11.87
N THR A 137 2.54 24.68 10.60
CA THR A 137 3.79 25.34 10.22
C THR A 137 3.62 26.86 10.26
N GLN A 138 4.53 27.55 10.95
CA GLN A 138 4.67 29.00 10.82
C GLN A 138 5.31 29.30 9.46
N LEU A 139 4.61 30.08 8.65
CA LEU A 139 5.04 30.37 7.28
C LEU A 139 6.02 31.55 7.27
N ASP A 140 7.12 31.40 6.54
CA ASP A 140 7.99 32.52 6.21
C ASP A 140 7.32 33.45 5.15
N PRO A 141 7.87 34.64 4.85
CA PRO A 141 7.28 35.54 3.86
C PRO A 141 7.10 34.92 2.47
N TYR A 142 8.04 34.09 2.03
CA TYR A 142 7.97 33.42 0.73
C TYR A 142 6.87 32.34 0.70
N GLN A 143 6.75 31.57 1.79
CA GLN A 143 5.68 30.59 1.96
C GLN A 143 4.30 31.26 2.09
N THR A 144 4.25 32.48 2.63
CA THR A 144 3.03 33.28 2.71
C THR A 144 2.56 33.71 1.32
N GLU A 145 3.46 34.12 0.41
CA GLU A 145 3.11 34.42 -0.99
C GLU A 145 2.51 33.19 -1.71
N ILE A 146 3.07 32.00 -1.47
CA ILE A 146 2.54 30.74 -2.04
C ILE A 146 1.11 30.47 -1.52
N LEU A 147 0.87 30.73 -0.23
CA LEU A 147 -0.45 30.60 0.37
C LEU A 147 -1.45 31.60 -0.24
N ASP A 148 -1.04 32.85 -0.50
CA ASP A 148 -1.91 33.84 -1.16
C ASP A 148 -2.30 33.40 -2.57
N ASP A 149 -1.38 32.79 -3.32
CA ASP A 149 -1.67 32.25 -4.65
C ASP A 149 -2.59 31.01 -4.58
N LEU A 150 -2.41 30.15 -3.58
CA LEU A 150 -3.35 29.06 -3.30
C LEU A 150 -4.75 29.59 -2.99
N ILE A 151 -4.86 30.61 -2.15
CA ILE A 151 -6.14 31.23 -1.79
C ILE A 151 -6.85 31.74 -3.04
N LYS A 152 -6.15 32.49 -3.90
CA LYS A 152 -6.72 32.99 -5.17
C LYS A 152 -7.21 31.84 -6.07
N ASP A 153 -6.42 30.78 -6.20
CA ASP A 153 -6.77 29.63 -7.04
C ASP A 153 -7.99 28.86 -6.50
N ILE A 154 -8.05 28.62 -5.19
CA ILE A 154 -9.20 27.97 -4.54
C ILE A 154 -10.46 28.84 -4.66
N LEU A 155 -10.35 30.14 -4.39
CA LEU A 155 -11.46 31.08 -4.50
C LEU A 155 -11.96 31.19 -5.95
N MET A 156 -11.08 31.16 -6.95
CA MET A 156 -11.49 31.10 -8.35
C MET A 156 -12.20 29.78 -8.67
N LYS A 157 -11.62 28.63 -8.26
CA LYS A 157 -12.16 27.30 -8.55
C LYS A 157 -13.54 27.07 -7.95
N LYS A 158 -13.79 27.54 -6.72
CA LYS A 158 -15.11 27.38 -6.10
C LYS A 158 -16.24 28.13 -6.84
N GLU A 159 -15.92 29.21 -7.55
CA GLU A 159 -16.92 29.99 -8.32
C GLU A 159 -17.25 29.33 -9.67
N VAL A 160 -16.39 28.45 -10.19
CA VAL A 160 -16.54 27.85 -11.52
C VAL A 160 -16.82 26.34 -11.50
N LEU A 161 -16.49 25.65 -10.41
CA LEU A 161 -16.71 24.22 -10.24
C LEU A 161 -18.01 23.96 -9.47
N GLU A 162 -18.83 23.03 -9.99
CA GLU A 162 -20.00 22.52 -9.28
C GLU A 162 -19.55 21.50 -8.20
N LEU A 163 -19.32 21.99 -6.98
CA LEU A 163 -18.71 21.19 -5.89
C LEU A 163 -19.72 20.35 -5.09
N ASN A 164 -20.98 20.79 -4.99
CA ASN A 164 -21.99 20.12 -4.16
C ASN A 164 -22.35 18.72 -4.68
N SER A 165 -22.44 18.57 -6.00
CA SER A 165 -22.70 17.28 -6.65
C SER A 165 -21.44 16.62 -7.24
N ALA A 166 -20.27 17.27 -7.13
CA ALA A 166 -18.99 16.82 -7.69
C ALA A 166 -18.65 15.35 -7.39
N ASN A 167 -18.05 14.69 -8.38
CA ASN A 167 -17.43 13.37 -8.18
C ASN A 167 -15.97 13.52 -7.68
N GLU A 168 -15.28 12.39 -7.46
CA GLU A 168 -13.89 12.38 -6.99
C GLU A 168 -12.94 13.12 -7.95
N ALA A 169 -13.14 13.02 -9.27
CA ALA A 169 -12.30 13.71 -10.25
C ALA A 169 -12.43 15.25 -10.13
N THR A 170 -13.64 15.78 -9.97
CA THR A 170 -13.85 17.21 -9.77
C THR A 170 -13.27 17.68 -8.44
N LYS A 171 -13.49 16.93 -7.34
CA LYS A 171 -12.92 17.24 -6.02
C LYS A 171 -11.38 17.20 -6.00
N SER A 172 -10.79 16.32 -6.80
CA SER A 172 -9.34 16.25 -6.98
C SER A 172 -8.71 17.54 -7.51
N HIS A 173 -9.44 18.42 -8.21
CA HIS A 173 -8.91 19.73 -8.59
C HIS A 173 -8.64 20.63 -7.38
N MET A 174 -9.50 20.58 -6.37
CA MET A 174 -9.32 21.34 -5.13
C MET A 174 -8.17 20.75 -4.31
N VAL A 175 -8.15 19.42 -4.15
CA VAL A 175 -7.08 18.71 -3.44
C VAL A 175 -5.71 18.96 -4.08
N PHE A 176 -5.65 18.91 -5.42
CA PHE A 176 -4.41 19.17 -6.16
C PHE A 176 -3.86 20.57 -5.89
N SER A 177 -4.71 21.61 -5.79
CA SER A 177 -4.26 22.96 -5.46
C SER A 177 -3.52 23.01 -4.13
N TYR A 178 -4.10 22.43 -3.07
CA TYR A 178 -3.46 22.34 -1.75
C TYR A 178 -2.13 21.60 -1.81
N LEU A 179 -2.13 20.40 -2.41
CA LEU A 179 -0.93 19.57 -2.48
C LEU A 179 0.17 20.20 -3.35
N ALA A 180 -0.20 20.87 -4.44
CA ALA A 180 0.74 21.54 -5.32
C ALA A 180 1.41 22.72 -4.60
N ALA A 181 0.63 23.57 -3.91
CA ALA A 181 1.16 24.66 -3.11
C ALA A 181 2.09 24.14 -2.00
N ALA A 182 1.66 23.13 -1.23
CA ALA A 182 2.44 22.57 -0.13
C ALA A 182 3.74 21.92 -0.63
N THR A 183 3.66 21.16 -1.73
CA THR A 183 4.86 20.57 -2.36
C THR A 183 5.78 21.65 -2.94
N TYR A 184 5.23 22.76 -3.43
CA TYR A 184 6.01 23.85 -4.02
C TYR A 184 6.89 24.57 -3.00
N VAL A 185 6.45 24.65 -1.73
CA VAL A 185 7.30 25.10 -0.61
C VAL A 185 8.62 24.33 -0.57
N PHE A 186 8.59 23.03 -0.87
CA PHE A 186 9.74 22.14 -0.89
C PHE A 186 10.20 21.75 -2.30
N LYS A 187 9.90 22.56 -3.33
CA LYS A 187 10.08 22.21 -4.75
C LYS A 187 11.49 21.76 -5.16
N LYS A 188 12.53 22.15 -4.41
CA LYS A 188 13.91 21.72 -4.66
C LYS A 188 14.14 20.26 -4.29
N ASP A 189 13.40 19.75 -3.31
CA ASP A 189 13.59 18.43 -2.73
C ASP A 189 12.45 17.48 -3.07
N LEU A 190 11.24 18.01 -3.29
CA LEU A 190 10.02 17.23 -3.49
C LEU A 190 9.36 17.52 -4.83
N TYR A 191 8.62 16.53 -5.32
CA TYR A 191 7.69 16.68 -6.43
C TYR A 191 6.40 15.91 -6.16
N LEU A 192 5.31 16.40 -6.75
CA LEU A 192 3.99 15.80 -6.68
C LEU A 192 3.78 14.94 -7.92
N ALA A 193 3.42 13.68 -7.73
CA ALA A 193 3.05 12.76 -8.80
C ALA A 193 1.56 12.41 -8.68
N SER A 194 0.84 12.43 -9.80
CA SER A 194 -0.50 11.86 -9.88
C SER A 194 -0.42 10.39 -10.28
N GLN A 195 -1.35 9.56 -9.78
CA GLN A 195 -1.51 8.17 -10.22
C GLN A 195 -0.24 7.29 -10.09
N GLN A 196 0.58 7.53 -9.05
CA GLN A 196 1.78 6.70 -8.81
C GLN A 196 1.36 5.25 -8.52
N HIS A 197 1.83 4.31 -9.35
CA HIS A 197 1.56 2.90 -9.15
C HIS A 197 2.44 2.31 -8.04
N LEU A 198 1.82 1.76 -7.01
CA LEU A 198 2.48 1.05 -5.92
C LEU A 198 2.16 -0.44 -5.99
N THR A 199 3.14 -1.27 -5.64
CA THR A 199 2.97 -2.72 -5.53
C THR A 199 3.68 -3.19 -4.27
N GLY A 200 2.91 -3.80 -3.37
CA GLY A 200 3.38 -4.34 -2.11
C GLY A 200 2.86 -5.74 -1.87
N SER A 201 3.30 -6.31 -0.74
CA SER A 201 2.95 -7.65 -0.28
C SER A 201 1.45 -7.91 -0.18
N ARG A 202 0.67 -6.89 0.21
CA ARG A 202 -0.77 -7.00 0.48
C ARG A 202 -1.64 -6.41 -0.62
N GLY A 203 -1.05 -5.69 -1.57
CA GLY A 203 -1.83 -5.17 -2.67
C GLY A 203 -1.05 -4.34 -3.68
N LYS A 204 -1.78 -3.91 -4.70
CA LYS A 204 -1.28 -3.04 -5.75
C LYS A 204 -2.34 -2.05 -6.20
N GLY A 205 -1.92 -0.94 -6.76
CA GLY A 205 -2.82 0.10 -7.24
C GLY A 205 -2.13 1.44 -7.34
N SER A 206 -2.79 2.37 -8.03
CA SER A 206 -2.31 3.74 -8.12
C SER A 206 -2.85 4.56 -6.96
N THR A 207 -2.05 5.51 -6.47
CA THR A 207 -2.47 6.56 -5.54
C THR A 207 -3.06 7.72 -6.31
N ASP A 208 -4.03 8.49 -5.79
CA ASP A 208 -4.46 9.71 -6.49
C ASP A 208 -3.33 10.72 -6.60
N PHE A 209 -2.66 11.01 -5.48
CA PHE A 209 -1.47 11.84 -5.44
C PHE A 209 -0.40 11.27 -4.49
N SER A 210 0.86 11.47 -4.85
CA SER A 210 2.01 11.08 -4.05
C SER A 210 3.05 12.20 -4.02
N VAL A 211 3.55 12.51 -2.83
CA VAL A 211 4.68 13.43 -2.64
C VAL A 211 5.96 12.60 -2.57
N ILE A 212 6.91 12.86 -3.48
CA ILE A 212 8.08 12.01 -3.69
C ILE A 212 9.35 12.86 -3.60
N SER A 213 10.42 12.30 -3.04
CA SER A 213 11.73 12.94 -3.08
C SER A 213 12.29 12.99 -4.50
N ARG A 214 12.81 14.14 -4.90
CA ARG A 214 13.57 14.32 -6.14
C ARG A 214 14.93 13.66 -6.10
N ARG A 215 15.56 13.61 -4.93
CA ARG A 215 16.87 12.97 -4.73
C ARG A 215 16.75 11.45 -4.78
N ASP A 216 15.57 10.96 -4.41
CA ASP A 216 15.28 9.55 -4.28
C ASP A 216 13.85 9.25 -4.71
N LYS A 217 13.67 8.88 -5.98
CA LYS A 217 12.36 8.59 -6.57
C LYS A 217 11.64 7.39 -5.94
N TYR A 218 12.31 6.60 -5.11
CA TYR A 218 11.70 5.49 -4.37
C TYR A 218 11.23 5.90 -2.97
N LEU A 219 11.51 7.15 -2.57
CA LEU A 219 11.10 7.75 -1.29
C LEU A 219 9.80 8.54 -1.46
N THR A 220 8.66 7.84 -1.49
CA THR A 220 7.32 8.46 -1.41
C THR A 220 7.00 8.88 0.03
N LEU A 221 7.00 10.16 0.34
CA LEU A 221 6.83 10.72 1.70
C LEU A 221 5.38 10.81 2.11
N GLY A 222 4.50 11.14 1.16
CA GLY A 222 3.07 11.31 1.39
C GLY A 222 2.25 10.60 0.32
N VAL A 223 1.10 10.06 0.71
CA VAL A 223 0.12 9.47 -0.20
C VAL A 223 -1.27 10.05 0.10
N THR A 224 -1.95 10.56 -0.92
CA THR A 224 -3.31 11.09 -0.82
C THR A 224 -4.29 10.25 -1.61
N GLU A 225 -5.43 9.93 -0.99
CA GLU A 225 -6.60 9.27 -1.59
C GLU A 225 -7.80 10.23 -1.54
N VAL A 226 -8.40 10.49 -2.70
CA VAL A 226 -9.60 11.32 -2.83
C VAL A 226 -10.83 10.42 -2.78
N LYS A 227 -11.68 10.60 -1.78
CA LYS A 227 -12.87 9.77 -1.55
C LYS A 227 -14.08 10.60 -1.15
N LYS A 228 -15.12 10.63 -1.97
CA LYS A 228 -16.36 11.40 -1.68
C LYS A 228 -17.25 10.71 -0.64
N GLU A 229 -17.59 9.45 -0.88
CA GLU A 229 -18.65 8.75 -0.14
C GLU A 229 -18.06 7.72 0.82
N ASN A 230 -17.17 6.86 0.35
CA ASN A 230 -16.65 5.74 1.14
C ASN A 230 -15.26 6.04 1.71
N PHE A 231 -15.22 6.88 2.75
CA PHE A 231 -13.99 7.21 3.48
C PHE A 231 -13.30 5.97 4.07
N ASN A 232 -14.06 4.98 4.54
CA ASN A 232 -13.51 3.72 5.04
C ASN A 232 -12.69 3.00 3.97
N GLN A 233 -13.19 2.93 2.74
CA GLN A 233 -12.40 2.40 1.63
C GLN A 233 -11.13 3.24 1.40
N GLY A 234 -11.21 4.57 1.53
CA GLY A 234 -10.05 5.46 1.50
C GLY A 234 -9.00 5.12 2.55
N TYR A 235 -9.41 4.93 3.81
CA TYR A 235 -8.50 4.55 4.90
C TYR A 235 -7.83 3.21 4.64
N ALA A 236 -8.60 2.22 4.15
CA ALA A 236 -8.07 0.91 3.80
C ALA A 236 -6.97 0.99 2.74
N GLN A 237 -7.25 1.73 1.66
CA GLN A 237 -6.29 1.95 0.57
C GLN A 237 -5.04 2.68 1.07
N ASN A 238 -5.25 3.80 1.78
CA ASN A 238 -4.17 4.65 2.24
C ASN A 238 -3.24 3.89 3.20
N ILE A 239 -3.76 3.15 4.19
CA ILE A 239 -2.94 2.34 5.13
C ILE A 239 -2.07 1.32 4.39
N LEU A 240 -2.62 0.62 3.40
CA LEU A 240 -1.88 -0.38 2.62
C LEU A 240 -0.81 0.26 1.71
N GLN A 241 -1.09 1.43 1.16
CA GLN A 241 -0.13 2.21 0.39
C GLN A 241 1.01 2.73 1.28
N LEU A 242 0.71 3.23 2.49
CA LEU A 242 1.72 3.61 3.48
C LEU A 242 2.59 2.42 3.89
N GLU A 243 1.99 1.25 4.18
CA GLU A 243 2.73 0.01 4.49
C GLU A 243 3.69 -0.35 3.34
N THR A 244 3.19 -0.30 2.10
CA THR A 244 3.95 -0.65 0.88
C THR A 244 5.14 0.28 0.69
N THR A 245 4.93 1.58 0.84
CA THR A 245 5.95 2.61 0.75
C THR A 245 7.01 2.44 1.84
N MET A 246 6.60 2.18 3.08
CA MET A 246 7.49 1.99 4.22
C MET A 246 8.37 0.75 4.09
N LYS A 247 7.80 -0.39 3.66
CA LYS A 247 8.58 -1.61 3.41
C LYS A 247 9.59 -1.41 2.29
N SER A 248 9.20 -0.73 1.23
CA SER A 248 10.09 -0.45 0.09
C SER A 248 11.29 0.40 0.52
N ARG A 249 11.06 1.41 1.36
CA ARG A 249 12.10 2.25 1.96
C ARG A 249 13.02 1.47 2.89
N LYS A 250 12.46 0.68 3.81
CA LYS A 250 13.23 -0.15 4.74
C LYS A 250 14.20 -1.08 4.00
N ARG A 251 13.69 -1.81 2.99
CA ARG A 251 14.51 -2.71 2.19
C ARG A 251 15.66 -1.99 1.50
N ARG A 252 15.46 -0.75 1.04
CA ARG A 252 16.54 -0.02 0.37
C ARG A 252 17.57 0.54 1.35
N ARG A 253 17.15 1.02 2.51
CA ARG A 253 18.08 1.35 3.60
C ARG A 253 18.97 0.16 3.96
N GLU A 254 18.39 -1.01 4.18
CA GLU A 254 19.13 -2.25 4.43
C GLU A 254 20.12 -2.64 3.30
N MET A 255 19.93 -2.15 2.07
CA MET A 255 20.87 -2.35 0.97
C MET A 255 21.98 -1.28 0.92
N ASP A 256 21.68 -0.06 1.38
CA ASP A 256 22.56 1.11 1.33
C ASP A 256 23.42 1.23 2.62
N ASP A 257 22.92 0.77 3.76
CA ASP A 257 23.56 0.85 5.09
C ASP A 257 24.51 -0.33 5.35
N VAL A 258 25.79 -0.10 5.06
CA VAL A 258 26.91 -0.97 5.44
C VAL A 258 27.50 -0.56 6.81
N ASP A 259 27.12 0.60 7.35
CA ASP A 259 27.66 1.15 8.61
C ASP A 259 26.54 1.62 9.55
N GLY A 260 26.39 0.92 10.68
CA GLY A 260 25.25 1.02 11.61
C GLY A 260 25.24 2.26 12.50
N GLY A 261 24.77 3.39 11.95
CA GLY A 261 24.41 4.58 12.73
C GLY A 261 23.02 4.47 13.40
N GLU A 262 22.79 5.23 14.46
CA GLU A 262 21.44 5.41 15.03
C GLU A 262 20.57 6.20 14.06
N GLU A 263 19.68 5.49 13.37
CA GLU A 263 18.81 6.08 12.36
C GLU A 263 17.52 6.65 12.95
N GLU A 264 17.14 7.84 12.48
CA GLU A 264 15.80 8.35 12.72
C GLU A 264 14.72 7.37 12.21
N PRO A 265 13.64 7.18 12.99
CA PRO A 265 12.58 6.27 12.61
C PRO A 265 11.91 6.73 11.31
N LEU A 266 11.84 5.82 10.33
CA LEU A 266 11.13 6.07 9.08
C LEU A 266 9.68 6.45 9.35
N LYS A 267 9.21 7.49 8.65
CA LYS A 267 7.82 7.93 8.64
C LYS A 267 7.32 8.19 7.22
N THR A 268 6.03 7.96 7.01
CA THR A 268 5.29 8.40 5.83
C THR A 268 3.90 8.84 6.26
N PHE A 269 3.32 9.75 5.50
CA PHE A 269 2.06 10.39 5.84
C PHE A 269 0.98 10.10 4.81
N GLY A 270 -0.26 10.05 5.28
CA GLY A 270 -1.43 9.75 4.50
C GLY A 270 -2.45 10.87 4.58
N ILE A 271 -3.16 11.13 3.49
CA ILE A 271 -4.34 11.99 3.47
C ILE A 271 -5.49 11.22 2.84
N VAL A 272 -6.67 11.25 3.48
CA VAL A 272 -7.93 10.80 2.88
C VAL A 272 -8.90 11.97 2.94
N THR A 273 -9.39 12.42 1.78
CA THR A 273 -10.17 13.66 1.69
C THR A 273 -11.19 13.65 0.56
N ASP A 274 -12.28 14.40 0.72
CA ASP A 274 -13.21 14.77 -0.35
C ASP A 274 -13.08 16.26 -0.71
N SER A 275 -11.92 16.85 -0.43
CA SER A 275 -11.61 18.30 -0.41
C SER A 275 -12.30 19.11 0.69
N GLU A 276 -13.38 18.64 1.29
CA GLU A 276 -14.11 19.36 2.35
C GLU A 276 -13.71 18.84 3.75
N ARG A 277 -13.65 17.52 3.88
CA ARG A 277 -13.20 16.78 5.07
C ARG A 277 -11.80 16.27 4.83
N TRP A 278 -10.95 16.34 5.84
CA TRP A 278 -9.55 15.96 5.74
C TRP A 278 -9.18 15.04 6.90
N ALA A 279 -8.81 13.81 6.58
CA ALA A 279 -8.22 12.88 7.53
C ALA A 279 -6.72 12.73 7.25
N PHE A 280 -5.91 12.87 8.28
CA PHE A 280 -4.46 12.71 8.22
C PHE A 280 -4.07 11.42 8.91
N LEU A 281 -3.13 10.69 8.31
CA LEU A 281 -2.59 9.44 8.82
C LEU A 281 -1.07 9.54 8.92
N GLU A 282 -0.49 8.94 9.95
CA GLU A 282 0.94 8.71 10.07
C GLU A 282 1.20 7.20 10.11
N CYS A 283 2.16 6.74 9.32
CA CYS A 283 2.74 5.41 9.46
C CYS A 283 4.21 5.52 9.85
N LYS A 284 4.57 4.93 10.99
CA LYS A 284 5.93 4.94 11.54
C LYS A 284 6.47 3.53 11.63
N LEU A 285 7.71 3.32 11.20
CA LEU A 285 8.42 2.06 11.47
C LEU A 285 9.15 2.17 12.81
N HIS A 286 8.77 1.33 13.76
CA HIS A 286 9.45 1.22 15.05
C HIS A 286 10.73 0.40 14.93
N THR A 287 11.66 0.59 15.86
CA THR A 287 12.92 -0.15 15.96
C THR A 287 12.71 -1.67 16.10
N SER A 288 11.57 -2.10 16.65
CA SER A 288 11.14 -3.50 16.69
C SER A 288 10.80 -4.10 15.32
N GLY A 289 10.82 -3.31 14.25
CA GLY A 289 10.39 -3.69 12.90
C GLY A 289 8.87 -3.67 12.72
N LYS A 290 8.09 -3.35 13.77
CA LYS A 290 6.63 -3.21 13.69
C LYS A 290 6.25 -1.84 13.14
N MET A 291 5.21 -1.80 12.31
CA MET A 291 4.59 -0.54 11.87
C MET A 291 3.55 -0.07 12.88
N GLY A 292 3.64 1.19 13.26
CA GLY A 292 2.63 1.92 14.03
C GLY A 292 1.86 2.87 13.14
N TYR A 293 0.58 3.02 13.43
CA TYR A 293 -0.33 3.88 12.69
C TYR A 293 -1.03 4.84 13.64
N ARG A 294 -1.20 6.09 13.23
CA ARG A 294 -2.03 7.09 13.89
C ARG A 294 -2.91 7.77 12.86
N ALA A 295 -4.09 8.21 13.26
CA ALA A 295 -4.96 8.97 12.36
C ALA A 295 -5.84 9.96 13.11
N SER A 296 -6.15 11.08 12.46
CA SER A 296 -7.10 12.08 12.95
C SER A 296 -7.89 12.66 11.79
N MET A 297 -9.22 12.70 11.94
CA MET A 297 -10.09 13.52 11.10
C MET A 297 -10.08 14.94 11.64
N LEU A 298 -9.92 15.94 10.78
CA LEU A 298 -10.09 17.33 11.22
C LEU A 298 -11.55 17.57 11.63
N PRO A 299 -11.78 18.25 12.76
CA PRO A 299 -13.14 18.51 13.24
C PRO A 299 -13.91 19.43 12.28
N ASP A 300 -13.20 20.36 11.66
CA ASP A 300 -13.78 21.35 10.77
C ASP A 300 -13.84 20.83 9.33
N LYS A 301 -15.02 20.97 8.74
CA LYS A 301 -15.28 20.72 7.33
C LYS A 301 -15.24 22.05 6.58
N ILE A 302 -14.54 22.12 5.45
CA ILE A 302 -14.64 23.27 4.55
C ILE A 302 -16.02 23.23 3.87
N ASN A 303 -16.78 24.31 4.00
CA ASN A 303 -17.94 24.56 3.17
C ASN A 303 -17.54 25.56 2.08
N TYR A 304 -17.33 25.11 0.85
CA TYR A 304 -16.85 25.97 -0.23
C TYR A 304 -17.80 27.12 -0.58
N ASP A 305 -19.11 26.95 -0.43
CA ASP A 305 -20.11 28.02 -0.64
C ASP A 305 -19.93 29.19 0.35
N LYS A 306 -19.35 28.93 1.52
CA LYS A 306 -19.10 29.91 2.58
C LYS A 306 -17.62 30.09 2.93
N CYS A 307 -16.74 29.40 2.19
CA CYS A 307 -15.33 29.32 2.49
C CYS A 307 -14.67 30.68 2.35
N ASN A 308 -13.98 31.08 3.41
CA ASN A 308 -13.14 32.26 3.46
C ASN A 308 -11.65 31.86 3.41
N GLU A 309 -10.77 32.85 3.43
CA GLU A 309 -9.33 32.61 3.37
C GLU A 309 -8.80 31.83 4.58
N GLU A 310 -9.32 32.06 5.78
CA GLU A 310 -8.84 31.39 6.99
C GLU A 310 -9.14 29.89 6.99
N ASP A 311 -10.27 29.47 6.39
CA ASP A 311 -10.57 28.06 6.17
C ASP A 311 -9.47 27.38 5.32
N ILE A 312 -9.06 28.05 4.24
CA ILE A 312 -8.00 27.59 3.32
C ILE A 312 -6.65 27.54 4.04
N LYS A 313 -6.31 28.61 4.78
CA LYS A 313 -5.06 28.71 5.56
C LYS A 313 -4.98 27.62 6.61
N SER A 314 -6.09 27.32 7.29
CA SER A 314 -6.15 26.31 8.34
C SER A 314 -5.82 24.90 7.83
N ILE A 315 -6.29 24.55 6.63
CA ILE A 315 -5.93 23.28 5.99
C ILE A 315 -4.49 23.31 5.48
N PHE A 316 -4.10 24.37 4.76
CA PHE A 316 -2.77 24.46 4.18
C PHE A 316 -1.66 24.33 5.23
N ARG A 317 -1.79 24.97 6.39
CA ARG A 317 -0.77 24.90 7.46
C ARG A 317 -0.58 23.51 8.06
N LYS A 318 -1.51 22.58 7.82
CA LYS A 318 -1.46 21.18 8.32
C LYS A 318 -0.93 20.19 7.26
N ILE A 319 -0.84 20.60 5.99
CA ILE A 319 -0.31 19.81 4.87
C ILE A 319 1.17 20.11 4.72
#